data_AF-A0A5K3FEH8-F1
#
_entry.id   AF-A0A5K3FEH8-F1
#
_cell.length_a   1.000
_cell.length_b   1.000
_cell.length_c   1.000
_cell.angle_alpha   90.00
_cell.angle_beta   90.00
_cell.angle_gamma   90.00
#
_symmetry.space_group_name_H-M   'P 1'
#
loop_
_entity.id
_entity.type
_entity.pdbx_description
1 polymer ?
#
loop_
_entity_poly.entity_id
_entity_poly.type
_entity_poly.pdbx_seq_one_letter_code
_entity_poly.pdbx_strand_id
1 'polypeptide(L)'
;MAQIGFNIPLLTSTGEGWNTNRAPPRPPAPAPRIETSYRKPLAASLRRQIHQKETQSVVYGRRFVVSESLEHSRAWFKREVEAQLQRGGLYEDPFMPPVDSTIWPDRSSSSSKYKWLRPHEIVSEPMFIADGLSRFDIRQGELGDCWLLAALASLSMHENLLSEVVPGGQSFTTSSNGQPLVSNGDFAYVGMFWFRFWYFGYWVDVVVDDRLPTIGQRLVFLHSSDRREFWTALLEKAYAKLVGSYEALRGGTTSEGMEDFTGGISEMIDLGDKSPKNLFTIMCRAHSRCSLLACSIDADPNEVEADGPLGLIMGHAYSITDVRTFNSIFQAGPNGFPVVWG
;
A
#
# COMPACT_ATOMS: atom_id res chain seq x y z
N MET A 1 -25.93 2.68 -4.63
CA MET A 1 -25.73 3.86 -3.75
C MET A 1 -24.22 4.20 -3.84
N ALA A 2 -23.72 5.28 -3.25
CA ALA A 2 -22.28 5.60 -3.32
C ALA A 2 -21.77 5.90 -1.92
N GLN A 3 -20.51 5.60 -1.63
CA GLN A 3 -19.94 5.72 -0.28
C GLN A 3 -18.64 6.51 -0.31
N ILE A 4 -18.28 7.18 0.79
CA ILE A 4 -16.94 7.74 1.01
C ILE A 4 -16.34 7.15 2.29
N GLY A 5 -15.16 6.56 2.16
CA GLY A 5 -14.33 6.09 3.26
C GLY A 5 -13.28 7.12 3.65
N PHE A 6 -13.08 7.33 4.95
CA PHE A 6 -12.03 8.17 5.51
C PHE A 6 -11.23 7.39 6.54
N ASN A 7 -9.90 7.33 6.39
CA ASN A 7 -9.04 6.72 7.40
C ASN A 7 -8.23 7.79 8.15
N ILE A 8 -8.30 7.80 9.49
CA ILE A 8 -7.47 8.65 10.35
C ILE A 8 -6.28 7.83 10.86
N PRO A 9 -5.04 8.06 10.39
CA PRO A 9 -3.88 7.29 10.81
C PRO A 9 -3.66 7.33 12.33
N LEU A 10 -3.34 6.19 12.95
CA LEU A 10 -2.92 6.18 14.35
C LEU A 10 -1.47 6.70 14.45
N LEU A 11 -1.34 7.86 15.12
CA LEU A 11 -0.10 8.57 15.45
C LEU A 11 1.11 7.64 15.65
N THR A 12 2.14 7.82 14.82
CA THR A 12 3.52 7.49 15.18
C THR A 12 3.93 8.40 16.34
N SER A 13 4.85 7.94 17.19
CA SER A 13 5.18 8.50 18.51
C SER A 13 5.74 9.93 18.56
N THR A 14 5.68 10.71 17.49
CA THR A 14 6.08 12.12 17.48
C THR A 14 4.83 12.98 17.57
N GLY A 15 4.43 13.30 18.80
CA GLY A 15 3.36 14.25 19.14
C GLY A 15 3.62 15.70 18.71
N GLU A 16 4.44 15.94 17.68
CA GLU A 16 4.54 17.25 17.06
C GLU A 16 3.41 17.39 16.05
N GLY A 17 2.43 18.23 16.40
CA GLY A 17 1.31 18.55 15.55
C GLY A 17 1.79 18.96 14.16
N TRP A 18 1.32 18.23 13.16
CA TRP A 18 1.54 18.46 11.74
C TRP A 18 1.31 19.92 11.37
N ASN A 19 2.40 20.67 11.20
CA ASN A 19 2.37 22.06 10.82
C ASN A 19 2.20 22.11 9.29
N THR A 20 0.96 22.02 8.82
CA THR A 20 0.66 22.39 7.44
C THR A 20 0.80 23.91 7.34
N ASN A 21 1.53 24.42 6.33
CA ASN A 21 1.69 25.87 6.09
C ASN A 21 0.38 26.58 5.68
N ARG A 22 -0.79 26.00 5.95
CA ARG A 22 -2.12 26.57 5.68
C ARG A 22 -3.10 26.16 6.77
N ALA A 23 -3.09 26.90 7.87
CA ALA A 23 -4.08 26.75 8.93
C ALA A 23 -5.42 27.39 8.51
N PRO A 24 -6.55 26.66 8.49
CA PRO A 24 -7.86 27.27 8.63
C PRO A 24 -8.01 27.91 10.03
N PRO A 25 -8.94 28.87 10.23
CA PRO A 25 -9.05 29.61 11.49
C PRO A 25 -9.18 28.69 12.71
N ARG A 26 -8.38 29.00 13.73
CA ARG A 26 -8.20 28.17 14.94
C ARG A 26 -9.51 28.09 15.74
N PRO A 27 -10.07 26.88 16.00
CA PRO A 27 -11.17 26.72 16.96
C PRO A 27 -10.71 27.06 18.40
N PRO A 28 -11.65 27.31 19.34
CA PRO A 28 -11.29 27.59 20.74
C PRO A 28 -10.45 26.47 21.35
N ALA A 29 -9.58 26.84 22.30
CA ALA A 29 -8.57 25.96 22.87
C ALA A 29 -9.18 24.64 23.38
N PRO A 30 -8.66 23.47 22.96
CA PRO A 30 -9.12 22.21 23.49
C PRO A 30 -8.72 22.06 24.96
N ALA A 31 -9.53 21.31 25.71
CA ALA A 31 -9.22 20.82 27.06
C ALA A 31 -7.81 20.17 27.08
N PRO A 32 -7.11 20.16 28.23
CA PRO A 32 -5.75 19.60 28.32
C PRO A 32 -5.68 18.21 27.69
N ARG A 33 -4.75 18.06 26.73
CA ARG A 33 -4.50 16.79 26.04
C ARG A 33 -4.12 15.75 27.09
N ILE A 34 -4.90 14.69 27.18
CA ILE A 34 -4.44 13.45 27.80
C ILE A 34 -3.45 12.84 26.80
N GLU A 35 -2.16 13.15 26.94
CA GLU A 35 -1.07 12.50 26.19
C GLU A 35 -0.80 11.09 26.74
N THR A 36 -1.84 10.25 26.77
CA THR A 36 -1.64 8.81 26.88
C THR A 36 -1.81 8.24 25.49
N SER A 37 -0.70 8.09 24.74
CA SER A 37 -0.70 7.20 23.58
C SER A 37 -1.07 5.81 24.10
N TYR A 38 -2.28 5.34 23.83
CA TYR A 38 -2.68 3.99 24.18
C TYR A 38 -1.74 3.02 23.45
N ARG A 39 -0.79 2.43 24.17
CA ARG A 39 0.02 1.32 23.67
C ARG A 39 -0.63 0.04 24.16
N LYS A 40 -1.27 -0.69 23.25
CA LYS A 40 -1.76 -2.04 23.52
C LYS A 40 -0.57 -2.88 24.02
N PRO A 41 -0.60 -3.44 25.24
CA PRO A 41 0.50 -4.27 25.71
C PRO A 41 0.64 -5.49 24.79
N LEU A 42 1.85 -5.71 24.28
CA LEU A 42 2.16 -6.86 23.44
C LEU A 42 1.87 -8.16 24.21
N ALA A 43 1.23 -9.14 23.56
CA ALA A 43 1.09 -10.47 24.15
C ALA A 43 2.48 -11.10 24.36
N ALA A 44 2.64 -11.98 25.36
CA ALA A 44 3.93 -12.62 25.64
C ALA A 44 4.45 -13.44 24.43
N SER A 45 3.55 -14.03 23.65
CA SER A 45 3.86 -14.71 22.39
C SER A 45 4.49 -13.76 21.36
N LEU A 46 3.97 -12.55 21.23
CA LEU A 46 4.47 -11.53 20.30
C LEU A 46 5.83 -10.99 20.75
N ARG A 47 6.00 -10.74 22.07
CA ARG A 47 7.33 -10.38 22.62
C ARG A 47 8.38 -11.44 22.32
N ARG A 48 8.02 -12.73 22.46
CA ARG A 48 8.92 -13.83 22.11
C ARG A 48 9.24 -13.86 20.61
N GLN A 49 8.27 -13.59 19.75
CA GLN A 49 8.49 -13.49 18.30
C GLN A 49 9.45 -12.35 17.95
N ILE A 50 9.28 -11.17 18.56
CA ILE A 50 10.17 -10.01 18.39
C ILE A 50 11.58 -10.37 18.85
N HIS A 51 11.74 -10.96 20.04
CA HIS A 51 13.06 -11.37 20.53
C HIS A 51 13.74 -12.43 19.63
N GLN A 52 12.96 -13.35 19.06
CA GLN A 52 13.49 -14.31 18.11
C GLN A 52 13.99 -13.61 16.82
N LYS A 53 13.21 -12.65 16.31
CA LYS A 53 13.57 -11.80 15.17
C LYS A 53 14.84 -10.97 15.42
N GLU A 54 15.12 -10.60 16.67
CA GLU A 54 16.35 -9.89 17.04
C GLU A 54 17.60 -10.77 16.97
N THR A 55 17.46 -12.06 17.25
CA THR A 55 18.59 -12.96 17.54
C THR A 55 18.97 -13.89 16.39
N GLN A 56 18.05 -14.20 15.48
CA GLN A 56 18.29 -15.10 14.36
C GLN A 56 17.43 -14.76 13.14
N SER A 57 17.81 -15.31 11.99
CA SER A 57 17.01 -15.21 10.76
C SER A 57 15.68 -15.96 10.91
N VAL A 58 14.59 -15.29 10.58
CA VAL A 58 13.22 -15.82 10.77
C VAL A 58 12.43 -15.95 9.46
N VAL A 59 12.94 -15.39 8.35
CA VAL A 59 12.23 -15.30 7.07
C VAL A 59 11.93 -16.64 6.39
N TYR A 60 12.62 -17.71 6.77
CA TYR A 60 12.37 -19.07 6.27
C TYR A 60 11.37 -19.86 7.13
N GLY A 61 11.20 -19.48 8.39
CA GLY A 61 10.34 -20.20 9.35
C GLY A 61 9.02 -19.50 9.64
N ARG A 62 8.87 -18.24 9.22
CA ARG A 62 7.69 -17.42 9.50
C ARG A 62 7.26 -16.63 8.28
N ARG A 63 5.97 -16.67 7.98
CA ARG A 63 5.33 -15.89 6.90
C ARG A 63 5.48 -14.38 7.13
N PHE A 64 5.33 -13.94 8.37
CA PHE A 64 5.54 -12.54 8.77
C PHE A 64 5.99 -12.49 10.23
N VAL A 65 6.52 -11.34 10.64
CA VAL A 65 6.98 -11.11 12.02
C VAL A 65 6.53 -9.77 12.54
N VAL A 66 6.12 -9.72 13.81
CA VAL A 66 5.72 -8.46 14.45
C VAL A 66 6.92 -7.53 14.59
N SER A 67 6.67 -6.24 14.39
CA SER A 67 7.60 -5.14 14.64
C SER A 67 7.06 -4.15 15.66
N GLU A 68 8.01 -3.47 16.30
CA GLU A 68 7.71 -2.38 17.23
C GLU A 68 7.82 -1.00 16.57
N SER A 69 8.69 -0.86 15.56
CA SER A 69 8.91 0.38 14.82
C SER A 69 9.55 0.13 13.45
N LEU A 70 9.52 1.14 12.59
CA LEU A 70 10.22 1.12 11.30
C LEU A 70 11.73 0.95 11.47
N GLU A 71 12.32 1.65 12.45
CA GLU A 71 13.75 1.61 12.74
C GLU A 71 14.22 0.22 13.18
N HIS A 72 13.49 -0.41 14.13
CA HIS A 72 13.76 -1.79 14.54
C HIS A 72 13.75 -2.70 13.30
N SER A 73 12.70 -2.58 12.50
CA SER A 73 12.52 -3.41 11.33
C SER A 73 13.60 -3.21 10.27
N ARG A 74 14.08 -1.97 10.08
CA ARG A 74 15.21 -1.64 9.21
C ARG A 74 16.50 -2.34 9.67
N ALA A 75 16.80 -2.27 10.96
CA ALA A 75 17.97 -2.92 11.53
C ALA A 75 17.89 -4.45 11.43
N TRP A 76 16.69 -5.02 11.59
CA TRP A 76 16.45 -6.44 11.37
C TRP A 76 16.61 -6.85 9.91
N PHE A 77 15.99 -6.13 8.98
CA PHE A 77 16.06 -6.46 7.56
C PHE A 77 17.50 -6.42 7.05
N LYS A 78 18.31 -5.46 7.53
CA LYS A 78 19.76 -5.45 7.28
C LYS A 78 20.44 -6.78 7.64
N ARG A 79 20.15 -7.34 8.82
CA ARG A 79 20.71 -8.62 9.27
C ARG A 79 20.22 -9.79 8.42
N GLU A 80 18.97 -9.76 7.98
CA GLU A 80 18.43 -10.80 7.07
C GLU A 80 19.13 -10.77 5.71
N VAL A 81 19.38 -9.58 5.16
CA VAL A 81 20.16 -9.40 3.93
C VAL A 81 21.59 -9.91 4.11
N GLU A 82 22.26 -9.57 5.22
CA GLU A 82 23.60 -10.07 5.55
C GLU A 82 23.63 -11.60 5.70
N ALA A 83 22.63 -12.18 6.37
CA ALA A 83 22.49 -13.63 6.50
C ALA A 83 22.27 -14.32 5.15
N GLN A 84 21.48 -13.71 4.26
CA GLN A 84 21.27 -14.23 2.91
C GLN A 84 22.54 -14.13 2.05
N LEU A 85 23.31 -13.04 2.15
CA LEU A 85 24.61 -12.93 1.49
C LEU A 85 25.57 -14.04 1.94
N GLN A 86 25.61 -14.37 3.24
CA GLN A 86 26.42 -15.46 3.78
C GLN A 86 25.95 -16.84 3.29
N ARG A 87 24.64 -17.04 3.16
CA ARG A 87 24.05 -18.27 2.62
C ARG A 87 24.37 -18.44 1.13
N GLY A 88 24.48 -17.34 0.41
CA GLY A 88 24.68 -17.30 -1.03
C GLY A 88 23.39 -17.55 -1.82
N GLY A 89 23.40 -17.14 -3.09
CA GLY A 89 22.24 -17.19 -3.97
C GLY A 89 21.17 -16.16 -3.64
N LEU A 90 20.13 -16.11 -4.48
CA LEU A 90 18.98 -15.24 -4.27
C LEU A 90 17.98 -15.93 -3.33
N TYR A 91 17.30 -15.13 -2.51
CA TYR A 91 16.25 -15.60 -1.63
C TYR A 91 15.12 -16.25 -2.43
N GLU A 92 14.61 -17.34 -1.88
CA GLU A 92 13.46 -18.07 -2.35
C GLU A 92 12.47 -18.19 -1.20
N ASP A 93 11.30 -17.60 -1.37
CA ASP A 93 10.30 -17.51 -0.33
C ASP A 93 9.56 -18.86 -0.20
N PRO A 94 9.69 -19.56 0.94
CA PRO A 94 9.01 -20.86 1.11
C PRO A 94 7.49 -20.71 1.25
N PHE A 95 6.98 -19.50 1.50
CA PHE A 95 5.55 -19.24 1.70
C PHE A 95 4.85 -18.77 0.43
N MET A 96 5.60 -18.35 -0.59
CA MET A 96 5.09 -17.91 -1.90
C MET A 96 5.86 -18.60 -3.03
N PRO A 97 5.79 -19.95 -3.14
CA PRO A 97 6.48 -20.66 -4.20
C PRO A 97 5.99 -20.21 -5.59
N PRO A 98 6.84 -20.25 -6.63
CA PRO A 98 6.49 -19.79 -7.97
C PRO A 98 5.61 -20.81 -8.72
N VAL A 99 4.43 -21.09 -8.20
CA VAL A 99 3.48 -22.09 -8.70
C VAL A 99 2.07 -21.50 -8.78
N ASP A 100 1.23 -22.09 -9.63
CA ASP A 100 -0.14 -21.59 -9.84
C ASP A 100 -0.98 -21.60 -8.56
N SER A 101 -0.77 -22.55 -7.66
CA SER A 101 -1.52 -22.63 -6.39
C SER A 101 -1.22 -21.47 -5.44
N THR A 102 -0.13 -20.72 -5.64
CA THR A 102 0.14 -19.47 -4.91
C THR A 102 -0.75 -18.33 -5.39
N ILE A 103 -1.21 -18.41 -6.64
CA ILE A 103 -2.19 -17.47 -7.19
C ILE A 103 -3.60 -17.99 -6.91
N TRP A 104 -3.90 -19.18 -7.40
CA TRP A 104 -5.21 -19.84 -7.39
C TRP A 104 -5.10 -21.18 -6.65
N PRO A 105 -5.27 -21.23 -5.32
CA PRO A 105 -5.17 -22.46 -4.51
C PRO A 105 -5.96 -23.65 -5.05
N ASP A 106 -7.12 -23.41 -5.68
CA ASP A 106 -8.01 -24.46 -6.19
C ASP A 106 -7.68 -24.92 -7.63
N ARG A 107 -6.70 -24.31 -8.32
CA ARG A 107 -6.30 -24.72 -9.68
C ARG A 107 -5.18 -25.76 -9.65
N SER A 108 -5.38 -26.87 -10.38
CA SER A 108 -4.32 -27.85 -10.59
C SER A 108 -3.32 -27.38 -11.66
N SER A 109 -2.04 -27.68 -11.43
CA SER A 109 -0.90 -27.21 -12.24
C SER A 109 -0.81 -27.78 -13.66
N SER A 110 -1.84 -28.46 -14.18
CA SER A 110 -1.78 -29.20 -15.44
C SER A 110 -1.61 -28.33 -16.69
N SER A 111 -1.79 -27.01 -16.58
CA SER A 111 -1.37 -26.05 -17.62
C SER A 111 -1.18 -24.65 -17.01
N SER A 112 -0.02 -24.41 -16.41
CA SER A 112 0.27 -23.08 -15.88
C SER A 112 0.34 -22.03 -16.99
N LYS A 113 -0.55 -21.03 -16.92
CA LYS A 113 -0.55 -19.86 -17.81
C LYS A 113 0.63 -18.94 -17.50
N TYR A 114 1.17 -19.02 -16.27
CA TYR A 114 2.05 -18.02 -15.70
C TYR A 114 3.51 -18.48 -15.73
N LYS A 115 4.40 -17.57 -16.10
CA LYS A 115 5.84 -17.70 -15.86
C LYS A 115 6.23 -16.79 -14.72
N TRP A 116 6.84 -17.35 -13.70
CA TRP A 116 7.36 -16.57 -12.58
C TRP A 116 8.78 -16.11 -12.90
N LEU A 117 8.96 -14.81 -13.08
CA LEU A 117 10.23 -14.21 -13.47
C LEU A 117 10.65 -13.16 -12.44
N ARG A 118 11.94 -13.06 -12.17
CA ARG A 118 12.52 -11.94 -11.41
C ARG A 118 12.60 -10.71 -12.32
N PRO A 119 12.60 -9.47 -11.79
CA PRO A 119 12.66 -8.25 -12.57
C PRO A 119 13.80 -8.17 -13.60
N HIS A 120 14.98 -8.69 -13.26
CA HIS A 120 16.14 -8.79 -14.17
C HIS A 120 15.91 -9.72 -15.38
N GLU A 121 14.96 -10.65 -15.29
CA GLU A 121 14.55 -11.53 -16.39
C GLU A 121 13.45 -10.89 -17.25
N ILE A 122 12.83 -9.80 -16.77
CA ILE A 122 11.73 -9.09 -17.43
C ILE A 122 12.25 -7.86 -18.19
N VAL A 123 13.19 -7.11 -17.59
CA VAL A 123 13.79 -5.89 -18.12
C VAL A 123 15.28 -5.80 -17.75
N SER A 124 16.06 -5.03 -18.51
CA SER A 124 17.51 -4.92 -18.34
C SER A 124 17.94 -4.13 -17.10
N GLU A 125 17.19 -3.09 -16.74
CA GLU A 125 17.51 -2.18 -15.64
C GLU A 125 16.29 -2.04 -14.72
N PRO A 126 15.99 -3.06 -13.91
CA PRO A 126 14.88 -2.97 -12.97
C PRO A 126 15.22 -1.99 -11.84
N MET A 127 14.23 -1.22 -11.45
CA MET A 127 14.25 -0.23 -10.38
C MET A 127 13.18 -0.60 -9.37
N PHE A 128 13.51 -0.48 -8.08
CA PHE A 128 12.49 -0.67 -7.05
C PHE A 128 11.48 0.46 -7.14
N ILE A 129 11.99 1.69 -7.13
CA ILE A 129 11.27 2.95 -7.34
C ILE A 129 12.02 3.70 -8.43
N ALA A 130 11.33 4.17 -9.48
CA ALA A 130 11.95 4.84 -10.62
C ALA A 130 12.02 6.36 -10.41
N ASP A 131 10.86 7.03 -10.29
CA ASP A 131 10.74 8.49 -10.23
C ASP A 131 9.98 8.95 -8.96
N GLY A 132 10.36 8.35 -7.81
CA GLY A 132 9.64 8.52 -6.56
C GLY A 132 8.37 7.66 -6.51
N LEU A 133 7.69 7.67 -5.37
CA LEU A 133 6.47 6.87 -5.19
C LEU A 133 5.27 7.69 -5.64
N SER A 134 4.57 7.21 -6.66
CA SER A 134 3.49 7.94 -7.29
C SER A 134 2.23 7.10 -7.45
N ARG A 135 1.07 7.75 -7.40
CA ARG A 135 -0.21 7.12 -7.74
C ARG A 135 -0.24 6.59 -9.18
N PHE A 136 0.61 7.12 -10.07
CA PHE A 136 0.68 6.69 -11.48
C PHE A 136 1.36 5.33 -11.65
N ASP A 137 1.98 4.82 -10.57
CA ASP A 137 2.65 3.52 -10.52
C ASP A 137 1.67 2.38 -10.20
N ILE A 138 0.39 2.72 -9.97
CA ILE A 138 -0.65 1.81 -9.51
C ILE A 138 -1.60 1.55 -10.68
N ARG A 139 -1.35 0.45 -11.40
CA ARG A 139 -2.25 -0.06 -12.45
C ARG A 139 -2.71 -1.46 -12.13
N GLN A 140 -4.02 -1.63 -12.06
CA GLN A 140 -4.65 -2.91 -11.85
C GLN A 140 -4.35 -3.87 -13.01
N GLY A 141 -4.08 -5.11 -12.65
CA GLY A 141 -3.91 -6.21 -13.59
C GLY A 141 -5.17 -7.07 -13.71
N GLU A 142 -5.00 -8.38 -13.93
CA GLU A 142 -6.12 -9.33 -14.06
C GLU A 142 -6.82 -9.67 -12.72
N LEU A 143 -6.39 -9.10 -11.59
CA LEU A 143 -6.93 -9.39 -10.25
C LEU A 143 -8.02 -8.38 -9.84
N GLY A 144 -9.04 -8.87 -9.14
CA GLY A 144 -10.17 -8.07 -8.65
C GLY A 144 -9.91 -7.44 -7.28
N ASP A 145 -8.75 -6.80 -7.11
CA ASP A 145 -8.25 -6.22 -5.86
C ASP A 145 -8.22 -4.68 -5.89
N CYS A 146 -9.04 -4.06 -6.75
CA CYS A 146 -9.18 -2.60 -6.89
C CYS A 146 -9.31 -1.85 -5.56
N TRP A 147 -9.93 -2.47 -4.55
CA TRP A 147 -10.07 -1.93 -3.20
C TRP A 147 -8.72 -1.63 -2.53
N LEU A 148 -7.73 -2.52 -2.70
CA LEU A 148 -6.38 -2.39 -2.16
C LEU A 148 -5.61 -1.31 -2.92
N LEU A 149 -5.74 -1.31 -4.25
CA LEU A 149 -5.10 -0.33 -5.12
C LEU A 149 -5.61 1.09 -4.86
N ALA A 150 -6.92 1.26 -4.65
CA ALA A 150 -7.50 2.54 -4.29
C ALA A 150 -6.98 3.04 -2.93
N ALA A 151 -6.83 2.14 -1.95
CA ALA A 151 -6.21 2.48 -0.68
C ALA A 151 -4.74 2.88 -0.85
N LEU A 152 -3.99 2.14 -1.66
CA LEU A 152 -2.57 2.40 -1.93
C LEU A 152 -2.37 3.72 -2.69
N ALA A 153 -3.24 4.02 -3.66
CA ALA A 153 -3.21 5.27 -4.40
C ALA A 153 -3.51 6.47 -3.50
N SER A 154 -4.46 6.35 -2.58
CA SER A 154 -4.68 7.37 -1.55
C SER A 154 -3.49 7.50 -0.59
N LEU A 155 -2.87 6.39 -0.20
CA LEU A 155 -1.66 6.37 0.63
C LEU A 155 -0.48 7.06 -0.05
N SER A 156 -0.32 6.88 -1.37
CA SER A 156 0.79 7.46 -2.15
C SER A 156 0.80 8.99 -2.18
N MET A 157 -0.33 9.63 -1.85
CA MET A 157 -0.40 11.08 -1.67
C MET A 157 0.28 11.56 -0.38
N HIS A 158 0.71 10.65 0.49
CA HIS A 158 1.29 10.92 1.80
C HIS A 158 2.60 10.16 2.00
N GLU A 159 3.72 10.70 1.48
CA GLU A 159 5.05 10.06 1.50
C GLU A 159 5.46 9.50 2.87
N ASN A 160 5.20 10.22 3.96
CA ASN A 160 5.54 9.74 5.30
C ASN A 160 4.77 8.47 5.69
N LEU A 161 3.48 8.39 5.38
CA LEU A 161 2.68 7.19 5.66
C LEU A 161 3.09 6.06 4.72
N LEU A 162 3.33 6.37 3.45
CA LEU A 162 3.80 5.38 2.50
C LEU A 162 5.16 4.80 2.91
N SER A 163 6.06 5.61 3.49
CA SER A 163 7.38 5.14 3.95
C SER A 163 7.31 4.15 5.13
N GLU A 164 6.20 4.15 5.89
CA GLU A 164 5.94 3.13 6.89
C GLU A 164 5.60 1.78 6.24
N VAL A 165 4.93 1.77 5.08
CA VAL A 165 4.49 0.55 4.37
C VAL A 165 5.52 0.04 3.36
N VAL A 166 6.15 0.96 2.63
CA VAL A 166 7.19 0.75 1.61
C VAL A 166 8.49 1.41 2.09
N PRO A 167 9.28 0.72 2.93
CA PRO A 167 10.53 1.28 3.43
C PRO A 167 11.52 1.54 2.30
N GLY A 168 12.10 2.76 2.28
CA GLY A 168 13.12 3.14 1.31
C GLY A 168 14.46 2.40 1.50
N GLY A 169 15.35 2.53 0.51
CA GLY A 169 16.70 1.93 0.52
C GLY A 169 16.79 0.51 -0.04
N GLN A 170 15.69 -0.01 -0.58
CA GLN A 170 15.67 -1.29 -1.30
C GLN A 170 15.98 -1.06 -2.78
N SER A 171 16.75 -1.94 -3.41
CA SER A 171 17.10 -1.81 -4.82
C SER A 171 17.41 -3.16 -5.46
N PHE A 172 17.52 -3.16 -6.79
CA PHE A 172 17.99 -4.30 -7.57
C PHE A 172 19.52 -4.31 -7.76
N THR A 173 20.25 -3.40 -7.11
CA THR A 173 21.70 -3.27 -7.27
C THR A 173 22.43 -4.34 -6.47
N THR A 174 23.22 -5.16 -7.15
CA THR A 174 24.13 -6.11 -6.49
C THR A 174 25.32 -5.37 -5.86
N SER A 175 25.69 -5.72 -4.62
CA SER A 175 26.96 -5.24 -4.06
C SER A 175 28.12 -6.01 -4.72
N SER A 176 28.81 -5.37 -5.64
CA SER A 176 30.10 -5.87 -6.12
C SER A 176 31.15 -5.67 -5.02
N ASN A 177 31.58 -6.76 -4.38
CA ASN A 177 32.71 -6.82 -3.42
C ASN A 177 32.42 -6.39 -1.97
N GLY A 178 31.17 -6.50 -1.50
CA GLY A 178 30.85 -6.28 -0.08
C GLY A 178 30.96 -4.82 0.37
N GLN A 179 31.06 -3.87 -0.57
CA GLN A 179 30.98 -2.44 -0.27
C GLN A 179 29.53 -2.03 -0.03
N PRO A 180 29.25 -1.15 0.94
CA PRO A 180 27.92 -0.55 1.12
C PRO A 180 27.46 0.10 -0.18
N LEU A 181 26.18 -0.05 -0.54
CA LEU A 181 25.57 0.55 -1.72
C LEU A 181 25.31 2.05 -1.50
N VAL A 182 26.36 2.84 -1.32
CA VAL A 182 26.25 4.28 -1.06
C VAL A 182 25.59 5.09 -2.18
N SER A 183 25.42 4.52 -3.38
CA SER A 183 24.83 5.24 -4.52
C SER A 183 23.34 4.99 -4.73
N ASN A 184 22.77 3.81 -4.42
CA ASN A 184 21.44 3.41 -4.91
C ASN A 184 20.57 2.60 -3.91
N GLY A 185 20.95 2.47 -2.64
CA GLY A 185 20.09 1.87 -1.60
C GLY A 185 20.86 1.41 -0.36
N ASP A 186 20.18 1.33 0.78
CA ASP A 186 20.79 0.88 2.04
C ASP A 186 21.09 -0.63 2.06
N PHE A 187 20.45 -1.41 1.18
CA PHE A 187 20.50 -2.88 1.18
C PHE A 187 21.00 -3.47 -0.14
N ALA A 188 21.87 -4.48 -0.03
CA ALA A 188 22.34 -5.28 -1.16
C ALA A 188 21.22 -6.13 -1.76
N TYR A 189 21.17 -6.20 -3.10
CA TYR A 189 20.25 -7.10 -3.76
C TYR A 189 20.62 -8.56 -3.49
N VAL A 190 19.70 -9.25 -2.81
CA VAL A 190 19.73 -10.70 -2.56
C VAL A 190 18.41 -11.36 -2.94
N GLY A 191 17.62 -10.69 -3.79
CA GLY A 191 16.27 -11.14 -4.15
C GLY A 191 15.27 -11.08 -2.99
N MET A 192 15.49 -10.24 -1.98
CA MET A 192 14.59 -10.00 -0.85
C MET A 192 14.04 -8.59 -0.90
N PHE A 193 12.72 -8.46 -0.74
CA PHE A 193 12.04 -7.17 -0.57
C PHE A 193 11.13 -7.23 0.64
N TRP A 194 11.02 -6.12 1.33
CA TRP A 194 10.39 -5.98 2.63
C TRP A 194 9.35 -4.86 2.62
N PHE A 195 8.18 -5.20 3.17
CA PHE A 195 7.05 -4.30 3.35
C PHE A 195 6.52 -4.44 4.77
N ARG A 196 5.80 -3.43 5.23
CA ARG A 196 5.14 -3.45 6.53
C ARG A 196 3.66 -3.19 6.38
N PHE A 197 2.88 -3.92 7.16
CA PHE A 197 1.44 -3.75 7.22
C PHE A 197 1.01 -3.68 8.67
N TRP A 198 -0.04 -2.92 8.95
CA TRP A 198 -0.79 -3.04 10.16
C TRP A 198 -1.69 -4.27 10.06
N TYR A 199 -1.60 -5.17 11.04
CA TYR A 199 -2.34 -6.42 11.03
C TYR A 199 -2.83 -6.75 12.44
N PHE A 200 -4.15 -6.71 12.63
CA PHE A 200 -4.83 -6.96 13.90
C PHE A 200 -4.27 -6.20 15.12
N GLY A 201 -3.88 -4.94 14.92
CA GLY A 201 -3.41 -4.07 15.98
C GLY A 201 -1.90 -4.04 16.18
N TYR A 202 -1.13 -4.63 15.26
CA TYR A 202 0.33 -4.67 15.33
C TYR A 202 0.92 -4.38 13.95
N TRP A 203 2.06 -3.68 13.91
CA TRP A 203 2.88 -3.65 12.71
C TRP A 203 3.52 -5.02 12.51
N VAL A 204 3.48 -5.51 11.28
CA VAL A 204 4.13 -6.76 10.88
C VAL A 204 5.00 -6.51 9.65
N ASP A 205 6.14 -7.18 9.61
CA ASP A 205 7.07 -7.19 8.50
C ASP A 205 6.86 -8.44 7.66
N VAL A 206 6.74 -8.21 6.36
CA VAL A 206 6.60 -9.25 5.36
C VAL A 206 7.76 -9.13 4.39
N VAL A 207 8.52 -10.22 4.24
CA VAL A 207 9.59 -10.32 3.26
C VAL A 207 9.13 -11.26 2.16
N VAL A 208 9.33 -10.87 0.90
CA VAL A 208 9.05 -11.69 -0.27
C VAL A 208 10.30 -11.82 -1.13
N ASP A 209 10.39 -12.92 -1.88
CA ASP A 209 11.28 -12.94 -3.03
C ASP A 209 10.71 -12.11 -4.19
N ASP A 210 11.53 -11.80 -5.18
CA ASP A 210 11.14 -10.94 -6.31
C ASP A 210 10.61 -11.69 -7.54
N ARG A 211 10.33 -12.99 -7.47
CA ARG A 211 9.67 -13.69 -8.59
C ARG A 211 8.23 -13.23 -8.70
N LEU A 212 7.84 -12.69 -9.85
CA LEU A 212 6.49 -12.17 -10.09
C LEU A 212 5.79 -12.95 -11.21
N PRO A 213 4.47 -13.17 -11.13
CA PRO A 213 3.69 -13.80 -12.20
C PRO A 213 3.70 -12.97 -13.48
N THR A 214 4.08 -13.60 -14.60
CA THR A 214 4.11 -12.96 -15.92
C THR A 214 3.43 -13.77 -17.01
N ILE A 215 2.94 -13.09 -18.03
CA ILE A 215 2.54 -13.66 -19.32
C ILE A 215 3.30 -12.90 -20.40
N GLY A 216 4.11 -13.61 -21.19
CA GLY A 216 4.91 -12.98 -22.25
C GLY A 216 5.86 -11.88 -21.73
N GLN A 217 6.49 -12.08 -20.56
CA GLN A 217 7.37 -11.10 -19.91
C GLN A 217 6.67 -9.77 -19.54
N ARG A 218 5.37 -9.81 -19.29
CA ARG A 218 4.61 -8.70 -18.70
C ARG A 218 3.98 -9.17 -17.40
N LEU A 219 4.04 -8.31 -16.39
CA LEU A 219 3.36 -8.53 -15.11
C LEU A 219 1.86 -8.69 -15.37
N VAL A 220 1.26 -9.66 -14.67
CA VAL A 220 -0.17 -9.98 -14.82
C VAL A 220 -1.05 -9.17 -13.88
N PHE A 221 -0.54 -8.90 -12.68
CA PHE A 221 -1.25 -8.24 -11.60
C PHE A 221 -0.83 -6.77 -11.47
N LEU A 222 -0.86 -6.18 -10.27
CA LEU A 222 -0.47 -4.79 -10.05
C LEU A 222 0.91 -4.50 -10.64
N HIS A 223 1.00 -3.42 -11.42
CA HIS A 223 2.24 -2.97 -12.05
C HIS A 223 2.25 -1.46 -12.27
N SER A 224 3.46 -0.90 -12.43
CA SER A 224 3.66 0.50 -12.79
C SER A 224 3.48 0.74 -14.29
N SER A 225 3.21 2.01 -14.62
CA SER A 225 3.28 2.49 -15.99
C SER A 225 4.70 2.46 -16.56
N ASP A 226 5.73 2.66 -15.72
CA ASP A 226 7.11 2.40 -16.06
C ASP A 226 7.38 0.89 -15.88
N ARG A 227 7.72 0.21 -16.98
CA ARG A 227 8.03 -1.23 -16.97
C ARG A 227 9.28 -1.58 -16.19
N ARG A 228 10.11 -0.59 -15.83
CA ARG A 228 11.30 -0.78 -15.00
C ARG A 228 10.98 -0.72 -13.52
N GLU A 229 9.79 -0.30 -13.11
CA GLU A 229 9.45 -0.10 -11.70
C GLU A 229 8.62 -1.25 -11.12
N PHE A 230 9.01 -1.75 -9.95
CA PHE A 230 8.47 -3.01 -9.39
C PHE A 230 7.95 -2.93 -7.95
N TRP A 231 8.06 -1.79 -7.25
CA TRP A 231 7.63 -1.72 -5.84
C TRP A 231 6.15 -2.07 -5.65
N THR A 232 5.25 -1.66 -6.56
CA THR A 232 3.81 -1.94 -6.46
C THR A 232 3.52 -3.44 -6.62
N ALA A 233 4.11 -4.08 -7.62
CA ALA A 233 3.97 -5.52 -7.85
C ALA A 233 4.50 -6.35 -6.67
N LEU A 234 5.61 -5.92 -6.07
CA LEU A 234 6.19 -6.58 -4.90
C LEU A 234 5.38 -6.34 -3.63
N LEU A 235 4.77 -5.15 -3.47
CA LEU A 235 3.86 -4.86 -2.36
C LEU A 235 2.61 -5.73 -2.43
N GLU A 236 1.97 -5.83 -3.59
CA GLU A 236 0.81 -6.69 -3.80
C GLU A 236 1.15 -8.14 -3.48
N LYS A 237 2.32 -8.63 -3.93
CA LYS A 237 2.82 -9.96 -3.57
C LYS A 237 2.99 -10.13 -2.06
N ALA A 238 3.55 -9.14 -1.37
CA ALA A 238 3.74 -9.19 0.07
C ALA A 238 2.41 -9.19 0.83
N TYR A 239 1.43 -8.43 0.36
CA TYR A 239 0.10 -8.42 0.94
C TYR A 239 -0.65 -9.74 0.65
N ALA A 240 -0.56 -10.28 -0.57
CA ALA A 240 -1.03 -11.62 -0.93
C ALA A 240 -0.42 -12.70 -0.01
N LYS A 241 0.88 -12.60 0.27
CA LYS A 241 1.57 -13.49 1.23
C LYS A 241 0.97 -13.38 2.62
N LEU A 242 0.72 -12.16 3.10
CA LEU A 242 0.16 -11.92 4.43
C LEU A 242 -1.20 -12.60 4.60
N VAL A 243 -2.09 -12.42 3.62
CA VAL A 243 -3.47 -12.95 3.66
C VAL A 243 -3.57 -14.41 3.22
N GLY A 244 -2.67 -14.90 2.36
CA GLY A 244 -2.49 -16.32 2.04
C GLY A 244 -2.23 -16.66 0.58
N SER A 245 -2.84 -15.95 -0.38
CA SER A 245 -2.67 -16.13 -1.83
C SER A 245 -3.07 -14.85 -2.57
N TYR A 246 -2.79 -14.76 -3.88
CA TYR A 246 -3.32 -13.66 -4.69
C TYR A 246 -4.85 -13.71 -4.79
N GLU A 247 -5.45 -14.90 -4.95
CA GLU A 247 -6.91 -15.05 -5.00
C GLU A 247 -7.61 -14.49 -3.75
N ALA A 248 -6.97 -14.58 -2.58
CA ALA A 248 -7.51 -14.04 -1.34
C ALA A 248 -7.65 -12.50 -1.34
N LEU A 249 -7.04 -11.79 -2.31
CA LEU A 249 -7.21 -10.35 -2.49
C LEU A 249 -8.45 -9.99 -3.31
N ARG A 250 -9.11 -10.97 -3.92
CA ARG A 250 -10.25 -10.71 -4.79
C ARG A 250 -11.48 -10.32 -3.97
N GLY A 251 -11.92 -9.08 -4.17
CA GLY A 251 -13.07 -8.52 -3.46
C GLY A 251 -12.73 -8.16 -2.01
N GLY A 252 -12.94 -6.90 -1.68
CA GLY A 252 -12.66 -6.35 -0.35
C GLY A 252 -13.16 -4.92 -0.28
N THR A 253 -12.98 -4.30 0.89
CA THR A 253 -13.39 -2.92 1.11
C THR A 253 -12.18 -2.01 1.17
N THR A 254 -12.23 -0.84 0.53
CA THR A 254 -11.10 0.08 0.54
C THR A 254 -10.72 0.52 1.96
N SER A 255 -11.68 0.55 2.89
CA SER A 255 -11.44 0.80 4.31
C SER A 255 -10.48 -0.21 4.95
N GLU A 256 -10.58 -1.50 4.62
CA GLU A 256 -9.66 -2.53 5.12
C GLU A 256 -8.23 -2.22 4.68
N GLY A 257 -8.03 -1.90 3.40
CA GLY A 257 -6.71 -1.57 2.87
C GLY A 257 -6.14 -0.31 3.52
N MET A 258 -6.97 0.70 3.73
CA MET A 258 -6.55 1.91 4.43
C MET A 258 -6.14 1.64 5.89
N GLU A 259 -6.87 0.77 6.60
CA GLU A 259 -6.54 0.38 7.98
C GLU A 259 -5.24 -0.42 8.02
N ASP A 260 -5.07 -1.37 7.11
CA ASP A 260 -3.86 -2.20 7.03
C ASP A 260 -2.62 -1.41 6.60
N PHE A 261 -2.79 -0.27 5.92
CA PHE A 261 -1.67 0.61 5.58
C PHE A 261 -1.30 1.63 6.65
N THR A 262 -2.22 2.01 7.54
CA THR A 262 -1.99 3.14 8.46
C THR A 262 -2.16 2.79 9.93
N GLY A 263 -2.78 1.65 10.24
CA GLY A 263 -3.33 1.35 11.56
C GLY A 263 -4.45 2.28 12.01
N GLY A 264 -4.95 3.14 11.14
CA GLY A 264 -5.98 4.13 11.43
C GLY A 264 -7.36 3.52 11.63
N ILE A 265 -8.35 4.38 11.83
CA ILE A 265 -9.76 4.00 11.92
C ILE A 265 -10.47 4.52 10.69
N SER A 266 -11.24 3.65 10.01
CA SER A 266 -12.07 4.04 8.89
C SER A 266 -13.50 4.41 9.28
N GLU A 267 -14.05 5.45 8.67
CA GLU A 267 -15.47 5.82 8.72
C GLU A 267 -16.03 5.78 7.30
N MET A 268 -17.20 5.17 7.11
CA MET A 268 -17.91 5.12 5.83
C MET A 268 -19.18 5.99 5.88
N ILE A 269 -19.36 6.83 4.86
CA ILE A 269 -20.52 7.72 4.72
C ILE A 269 -21.29 7.35 3.45
N ASP A 270 -22.57 6.98 3.61
CA ASP A 270 -23.49 6.78 2.49
C ASP A 270 -23.92 8.12 1.87
N LEU A 271 -23.70 8.27 0.57
CA LEU A 271 -23.99 9.48 -0.23
C LEU A 271 -25.46 9.59 -0.70
N GLY A 272 -26.38 8.89 -0.05
CA GLY A 272 -27.82 9.01 -0.30
C GLY A 272 -28.49 10.11 0.52
N ASP A 273 -29.78 9.95 0.77
CA ASP A 273 -30.60 10.89 1.55
C ASP A 273 -30.08 11.16 2.98
N LYS A 274 -29.23 10.27 3.49
CA LYS A 274 -28.61 10.35 4.82
C LYS A 274 -27.27 11.09 4.83
N SER A 275 -26.79 11.58 3.68
CA SER A 275 -25.50 12.28 3.60
C SER A 275 -25.47 13.51 4.50
N PRO A 276 -24.42 13.72 5.31
CA PRO A 276 -24.28 14.91 6.13
C PRO A 276 -24.28 16.18 5.29
N LYS A 277 -25.06 17.20 5.70
CA LYS A 277 -25.13 18.50 4.99
C LYS A 277 -23.77 19.20 4.88
N ASN A 278 -22.85 18.89 5.79
CA ASN A 278 -21.49 19.43 5.85
C ASN A 278 -20.42 18.47 5.31
N LEU A 279 -20.79 17.50 4.47
CA LEU A 279 -19.88 16.49 3.91
C LEU A 279 -18.61 17.11 3.29
N PHE A 280 -18.76 18.13 2.46
CA PHE A 280 -17.61 18.78 1.83
C PHE A 280 -16.63 19.37 2.88
N THR A 281 -17.15 19.96 3.96
CA THR A 281 -16.34 20.44 5.08
C THR A 281 -15.64 19.30 5.82
N ILE A 282 -16.32 18.16 5.99
CA ILE A 282 -15.71 16.94 6.56
C ILE A 282 -14.55 16.48 5.67
N MET A 283 -14.77 16.43 4.34
CA MET A 283 -13.76 16.06 3.36
C MET A 283 -12.54 16.98 3.38
N CYS A 284 -12.73 18.31 3.36
CA CYS A 284 -11.62 19.26 3.47
C CYS A 284 -10.82 19.06 4.76
N ARG A 285 -11.51 18.84 5.88
CA ARG A 285 -10.86 18.60 7.18
C ARG A 285 -10.07 17.30 7.19
N ALA A 286 -10.64 16.22 6.64
CA ALA A 286 -9.97 14.95 6.54
C ALA A 286 -8.72 15.04 5.65
N HIS A 287 -8.87 15.64 4.46
CA HIS A 287 -7.75 15.88 3.55
C HIS A 287 -6.64 16.71 4.22
N SER A 288 -6.98 17.78 4.94
CA SER A 288 -6.00 18.62 5.67
C SER A 288 -5.25 17.92 6.81
N ARG A 289 -5.74 16.75 7.24
CA ARG A 289 -5.15 15.92 8.30
C ARG A 289 -4.51 14.63 7.76
N CYS A 290 -4.25 14.59 6.45
CA CYS A 290 -3.67 13.43 5.77
C CYS A 290 -4.51 12.14 5.94
N SER A 291 -5.83 12.28 6.06
CA SER A 291 -6.71 11.12 6.02
C SER A 291 -6.76 10.55 4.61
N LEU A 292 -6.74 9.22 4.50
CA LEU A 292 -6.94 8.55 3.22
C LEU A 292 -8.42 8.63 2.84
N LEU A 293 -8.70 9.00 1.60
CA LEU A 293 -10.04 9.20 1.08
C LEU A 293 -10.30 8.28 -0.11
N ALA A 294 -11.45 7.62 -0.12
CA ALA A 294 -11.87 6.81 -1.27
C ALA A 294 -13.39 6.83 -1.39
N CYS A 295 -13.89 6.52 -2.58
CA CYS A 295 -15.31 6.34 -2.83
C CYS A 295 -15.56 5.18 -3.78
N SER A 296 -16.80 4.73 -3.80
CA SER A 296 -17.27 3.70 -4.73
C SER A 296 -18.73 3.98 -5.09
N ILE A 297 -19.18 3.35 -6.17
CA ILE A 297 -20.58 3.29 -6.58
C ILE A 297 -20.98 1.82 -6.49
N ASP A 298 -22.04 1.49 -5.77
CA ASP A 298 -22.50 0.10 -5.67
C ASP A 298 -22.96 -0.42 -7.01
N ALA A 299 -22.58 -1.65 -7.35
CA ALA A 299 -23.11 -2.42 -8.47
C ALA A 299 -24.02 -3.56 -7.97
N ASP A 300 -24.68 -4.24 -8.91
CA ASP A 300 -25.24 -5.56 -8.63
C ASP A 300 -24.10 -6.49 -8.18
N PRO A 301 -24.23 -7.23 -7.05
CA PRO A 301 -23.20 -8.15 -6.58
C PRO A 301 -22.79 -9.24 -7.60
N ASN A 302 -23.62 -9.51 -8.60
CA ASN A 302 -23.32 -10.47 -9.67
C ASN A 302 -22.55 -9.86 -10.85
N GLU A 303 -22.40 -8.53 -10.87
CA GLU A 303 -21.67 -7.80 -11.90
C GLU A 303 -20.36 -7.28 -11.31
N VAL A 304 -19.24 -7.64 -11.94
CA VAL A 304 -17.92 -7.14 -11.58
C VAL A 304 -17.59 -5.98 -12.51
N GLU A 305 -17.27 -4.82 -11.95
CA GLU A 305 -16.87 -3.61 -12.70
C GLU A 305 -17.86 -3.24 -13.80
N ALA A 306 -19.13 -3.07 -13.42
CA ALA A 306 -20.21 -2.75 -14.35
C ALA A 306 -20.09 -1.33 -14.93
N ASP A 307 -20.48 -1.15 -16.19
CA ASP A 307 -20.52 0.16 -16.83
C ASP A 307 -21.55 1.06 -16.14
N GLY A 308 -21.07 2.15 -15.56
CA GLY A 308 -21.89 3.17 -14.92
C GLY A 308 -22.14 4.40 -15.81
N PRO A 309 -22.92 5.36 -15.30
CA PRO A 309 -23.19 6.59 -16.02
C PRO A 309 -21.92 7.42 -16.23
N LEU A 310 -21.84 8.11 -17.37
CA LEU A 310 -20.78 9.09 -17.69
C LEU A 310 -19.36 8.50 -17.71
N GLY A 311 -19.23 7.20 -17.95
CA GLY A 311 -17.95 6.50 -18.02
C GLY A 311 -17.35 6.15 -16.66
N LEU A 312 -18.14 6.26 -15.57
CA LEU A 312 -17.78 5.72 -14.27
C LEU A 312 -18.03 4.20 -14.25
N ILE A 313 -17.28 3.48 -13.41
CA ILE A 313 -17.40 2.04 -13.22
C ILE A 313 -18.06 1.79 -11.87
N MET A 314 -19.12 0.99 -11.86
CA MET A 314 -19.82 0.56 -10.65
C MET A 314 -19.17 -0.71 -10.09
N GLY A 315 -19.25 -0.91 -8.78
CA GLY A 315 -18.56 -2.01 -8.09
C GLY A 315 -17.04 -1.85 -8.07
N HIS A 316 -16.54 -0.64 -8.31
CA HIS A 316 -15.11 -0.32 -8.38
C HIS A 316 -14.74 0.78 -7.37
N ALA A 317 -13.54 0.68 -6.81
CA ALA A 317 -13.03 1.61 -5.82
C ALA A 317 -12.22 2.75 -6.47
N TYR A 318 -12.50 3.99 -6.08
CA TYR A 318 -11.83 5.19 -6.54
C TYR A 318 -11.14 5.92 -5.39
N SER A 319 -9.95 6.45 -5.63
CA SER A 319 -9.25 7.32 -4.68
C SER A 319 -9.68 8.77 -4.86
N ILE A 320 -10.02 9.46 -3.77
CA ILE A 320 -10.24 10.92 -3.79
C ILE A 320 -8.90 11.59 -3.45
N THR A 321 -8.24 12.15 -4.47
CA THR A 321 -6.85 12.59 -4.32
C THR A 321 -6.69 14.06 -3.92
N ASP A 322 -7.72 14.87 -4.05
CA ASP A 322 -7.69 16.29 -3.68
C ASP A 322 -9.10 16.80 -3.39
N VAL A 323 -9.22 17.81 -2.52
CA VAL A 323 -10.49 18.46 -2.17
C VAL A 323 -10.26 19.96 -2.06
N ARG A 324 -10.75 20.74 -3.04
CA ARG A 324 -10.53 22.19 -3.10
C ARG A 324 -11.78 22.96 -3.43
N THR A 325 -11.86 24.18 -2.92
CA THR A 325 -12.76 25.22 -3.41
C THR A 325 -12.02 26.10 -4.39
N PHE A 326 -12.69 26.47 -5.48
CA PHE A 326 -12.19 27.47 -6.42
C PHE A 326 -13.28 28.52 -6.65
N ASN A 327 -12.87 29.77 -6.78
CA ASN A 327 -13.77 30.85 -7.17
C ASN A 327 -13.87 30.84 -8.69
N SER A 328 -14.99 30.35 -9.22
CA SER A 328 -15.28 30.49 -10.65
C SER A 328 -15.80 31.90 -10.93
N ILE A 329 -15.11 32.63 -11.82
CA ILE A 329 -15.68 33.83 -12.46
C ILE A 329 -16.31 33.34 -13.76
N PHE A 330 -17.57 32.91 -13.70
CA PHE A 330 -18.33 32.69 -14.93
C PHE A 330 -18.66 34.05 -15.55
N GLN A 331 -17.87 34.48 -16.53
CA GLN A 331 -18.40 35.41 -17.53
C GLN A 331 -19.38 34.62 -18.40
N ALA A 332 -20.67 34.90 -18.25
CA ALA A 332 -21.67 34.38 -19.17
C ALA A 332 -21.29 34.82 -20.59
N GLY A 333 -20.87 33.87 -21.42
CA GLY A 333 -20.90 34.08 -22.86
C GLY A 333 -22.35 34.33 -23.30
N PRO A 334 -22.58 35.00 -24.43
CA PRO A 334 -23.92 35.44 -24.87
C PRO A 334 -24.97 34.32 -25.00
N ASN A 335 -24.58 33.05 -24.92
CA ASN A 335 -25.46 31.88 -25.08
C ASN A 335 -25.55 30.97 -23.83
N GLY A 336 -25.10 31.40 -22.64
CA GLY A 336 -25.49 30.76 -21.38
C GLY A 336 -24.94 29.36 -21.07
N PHE A 337 -23.98 28.83 -21.85
CA PHE A 337 -23.30 27.58 -21.50
C PHE A 337 -21.95 27.85 -20.81
N PRO A 338 -21.69 27.27 -19.63
CA PRO A 338 -20.38 27.35 -19.00
C PRO A 338 -19.37 26.51 -19.78
N VAL A 339 -18.28 27.15 -20.23
CA VAL A 339 -17.09 26.48 -20.75
C VAL A 339 -16.18 26.20 -19.55
N VAL A 340 -15.93 24.94 -19.23
CA VAL A 340 -14.92 24.55 -18.23
C VAL A 340 -13.69 24.05 -18.99
N TRP A 341 -12.57 24.77 -18.88
CA TRP A 341 -11.23 24.29 -19.22
C TRP A 341 -10.49 23.99 -17.91
N GLY A 342 -9.87 22.81 -17.81
CA GLY A 342 -8.93 22.45 -16.75
C GLY A 342 -9.24 21.11 -16.10
#